data_AF-A0A133V248-F1
#
_entry.id   AF-A0A133V248-F1
#
_cell.length_a   1.000
_cell.length_b   1.000
_cell.length_c   1.000
_cell.angle_alpha   90.00
_cell.angle_beta   90.00
_cell.angle_gamma   90.00
#
_symmetry.space_group_name_H-M   'P 1'
#
loop_
_entity.id
_entity.type
_entity.pdbx_description
1 polymer ?
#
loop_
_entity_poly.entity_id
_entity_poly.type
_entity_poly.pdbx_seq_one_letter_code
_entity_poly.pdbx_strand_id
1 'polypeptide(L)' 'MKLRRLKFPRRLSRIGKKTVDIVAEVIDVPAGLIMKTKPPQIEVFRSSESEGNPYIWQGGIKEDARGRGPEL' A
#
# COMPACT_ATOMS: atom_id res chain seq x y z
N MET A 1 -8.66 -11.87 18.96
CA MET A 1 -8.31 -12.73 17.82
C MET A 1 -7.01 -12.22 17.18
N LYS A 2 -5.86 -12.87 17.41
CA LYS A 2 -4.57 -12.49 16.81
C LYS A 2 -4.53 -13.02 15.37
N LEU A 3 -4.55 -12.13 14.37
CA LEU A 3 -4.26 -12.56 12.99
C LEU A 3 -2.82 -13.07 12.96
N ARG A 4 -2.65 -14.37 12.69
CA ARG A 4 -1.34 -14.94 12.38
C ARG A 4 -0.78 -14.21 11.17
N ARG A 5 0.49 -13.79 11.24
CA ARG A 5 1.22 -13.23 10.09
C ARG A 5 1.24 -14.27 8.97
N LEU A 6 0.26 -14.20 8.08
CA LEU A 6 0.20 -15.03 6.89
C LEU A 6 1.38 -14.61 6.02
N LYS A 7 2.41 -15.46 5.93
CA LYS A 7 3.52 -15.23 5.01
C LYS A 7 2.96 -15.41 3.60
N PHE A 8 2.56 -14.32 2.96
CA PHE A 8 2.13 -14.34 1.57
C PHE A 8 3.26 -14.94 0.71
N PRO A 9 3.02 -16.03 -0.01
CA PRO A 9 4.03 -16.62 -0.89
C PRO A 9 4.54 -15.56 -1.88
N ARG A 10 5.85 -15.53 -2.13
CA ARG A 10 6.50 -14.48 -2.93
C ARG A 10 5.87 -14.28 -4.33
N ARG A 11 5.25 -15.33 -4.89
CA ARG A 11 4.53 -15.26 -6.17
C ARG A 11 3.22 -14.46 -6.07
N LEU A 12 2.42 -14.70 -5.03
CA LEU A 12 1.17 -13.98 -4.78
C LEU A 12 1.42 -12.50 -4.48
N SER A 13 2.49 -12.18 -3.77
CA SER A 13 2.89 -10.79 -3.54
C SER A 13 3.28 -10.03 -4.81
N ARG A 14 3.70 -10.75 -5.86
CA ARG A 14 4.15 -10.17 -7.14
C ARG A 14 2.97 -9.89 -8.07
N ILE A 15 1.97 -10.77 -8.05
CA ILE A 15 0.70 -10.58 -8.76
C ILE A 15 0.00 -9.32 -8.24
N GLY A 16 -0.15 -9.20 -6.92
CA GLY A 16 -0.77 -8.02 -6.32
C GLY A 16 -0.02 -6.72 -6.59
N LYS A 17 1.32 -6.75 -6.72
CA LYS A 17 2.11 -5.57 -7.09
C LYS A 17 1.83 -5.15 -8.53
N LYS A 18 2.02 -6.08 -9.47
CA LYS A 18 1.85 -5.82 -10.91
C LYS A 18 0.43 -5.34 -11.25
N THR A 19 -0.58 -5.83 -10.55
CA THR A 19 -1.96 -5.36 -10.72
C THR A 19 -2.11 -3.89 -10.32
N VAL A 20 -1.52 -3.47 -9.20
CA VAL A 20 -1.62 -2.09 -8.72
C VAL A 20 -0.85 -1.13 -9.62
N ASP A 21 0.29 -1.57 -10.16
CA ASP A 21 1.06 -0.81 -11.16
C ASP A 21 0.22 -0.56 -12.43
N ILE A 22 -0.37 -1.62 -13.00
CA ILE A 22 -1.21 -1.52 -14.21
C ILE A 22 -2.41 -0.61 -13.98
N VAL A 23 -3.09 -0.75 -12.84
CA VAL A 23 -4.27 0.09 -12.55
C VAL A 23 -3.87 1.55 -12.46
N ALA A 24 -2.76 1.88 -11.80
CA ALA A 24 -2.26 3.26 -11.68
C ALA A 24 -1.89 3.86 -13.04
N GLU A 25 -1.26 3.06 -13.92
CA GLU A 25 -0.92 3.45 -15.29
C GLU A 25 -2.17 3.70 -16.16
N VAL A 26 -3.15 2.79 -16.11
CA VAL A 26 -4.38 2.88 -16.92
C VAL A 26 -5.22 4.10 -16.57
N ILE A 27 -5.23 4.50 -15.30
CA ILE A 27 -6.01 5.66 -14.83
C ILE A 27 -5.17 6.95 -14.72
N ASP A 28 -3.91 6.91 -15.16
CA ASP A 28 -2.96 8.03 -15.18
C ASP A 28 -2.85 8.78 -13.84
N VAL A 29 -2.56 8.04 -12.76
CA VAL A 29 -2.33 8.61 -11.43
C VAL A 29 -0.93 8.31 -10.91
N PRO A 30 -0.35 9.20 -10.10
CA PRO A 30 0.99 8.99 -9.54
C PRO A 30 1.06 7.85 -8.53
N ALA A 31 -0.08 7.37 -7.98
CA ALA A 31 -0.07 6.31 -6.97
C ALA A 31 -1.34 5.44 -7.00
N GLY A 32 -1.17 4.12 -7.11
CA GLY A 32 -2.19 3.12 -6.81
C GLY A 32 -1.89 2.44 -5.47
N LEU A 33 -2.90 2.25 -4.61
CA LEU A 33 -2.72 1.72 -3.25
C LEU A 33 -3.69 0.58 -2.92
N ILE A 34 -3.22 -0.43 -2.19
CA ILE A 34 -4.08 -1.36 -1.44
C ILE A 34 -3.92 -1.02 0.04
N MET A 35 -5.00 -0.57 0.66
CA MET A 35 -5.01 -0.12 2.05
C MET A 35 -6.17 -0.73 2.83
N LYS A 36 -6.06 -0.71 4.16
CA LYS A 36 -7.18 -0.93 5.08
C LYS A 36 -7.37 0.29 5.95
N THR A 37 -8.59 0.80 5.95
CA THR A 37 -9.00 1.89 6.82
C THR A 37 -9.48 1.31 8.15
N LYS A 38 -8.95 1.84 9.25
CA LYS A 38 -9.42 1.59 10.62
C LYS A 38 -9.35 2.92 11.35
N PRO A 39 -10.44 3.70 11.40
CA PRO A 39 -10.42 5.03 12.01
C PRO A 39 -9.70 5.01 13.38
N PRO A 40 -8.75 5.92 13.65
CA PRO A 40 -8.33 7.07 12.82
C PRO A 40 -7.16 6.78 11.85
N GLN A 41 -6.79 5.52 11.65
CA GLN A 41 -5.58 5.08 10.94
C GLN A 41 -5.90 4.46 9.58
N ILE A 42 -4.94 4.55 8.67
CA ILE A 42 -4.88 3.85 7.38
C ILE A 42 -3.60 3.00 7.40
N GLU A 43 -3.74 1.73 7.05
CA GLU A 43 -2.62 0.80 6.89
C GLU A 43 -2.44 0.50 5.40
N VAL A 44 -1.29 0.87 4.84
CA VAL A 44 -0.96 0.63 3.43
C VAL A 44 -0.25 -0.72 3.29
N PHE A 45 -0.85 -1.67 2.59
CA PHE A 45 -0.25 -2.98 2.33
C PHE A 45 0.59 -3.02 1.06
N ARG A 46 0.22 -2.21 0.07
CA ARG A 46 0.90 -2.09 -1.23
C ARG A 46 0.73 -0.70 -1.82
N SER A 47 1.76 -0.26 -2.52
CA SER A 47 1.75 0.88 -3.42
C SER A 47 2.33 0.49 -4.78
N SER A 48 1.92 1.19 -5.83
CA SER A 48 2.51 1.06 -7.17
C SER A 48 3.96 1.56 -7.22
N GLU A 49 4.76 1.08 -8.15
CA GLU A 49 6.08 1.65 -8.49
C GLU A 49 5.96 2.66 -9.64
N SER A 50 4.94 3.51 -9.57
CA SER A 50 4.77 4.63 -10.50
C SER A 50 5.75 5.75 -10.18
N GLU A 51 6.23 6.45 -11.20
CA GLU A 51 7.01 7.68 -11.01
C GLU A 51 6.18 8.72 -10.25
N GLY A 52 6.79 9.40 -9.29
CA GLY A 52 6.09 10.41 -8.47
C GLY A 52 5.16 9.84 -7.39
N ASN A 53 5.16 8.53 -7.13
CA ASN A 53 4.38 7.95 -6.03
C ASN A 53 4.92 8.42 -4.66
N PRO A 54 4.16 9.19 -3.86
CA PRO A 54 4.61 9.66 -2.55
C PRO A 54 4.63 8.53 -1.49
N TYR A 55 3.99 7.39 -1.78
CA TYR A 55 3.87 6.25 -0.88
C TYR A 55 4.95 5.20 -1.16
N ILE A 56 6.16 5.45 -0.69
CA ILE A 56 7.27 4.49 -0.80
C ILE A 56 7.07 3.34 0.20
N TRP A 57 6.65 2.16 -0.26
CA TRP A 57 6.40 1.02 0.63
C TRP A 57 7.71 0.46 1.23
N GLN A 58 8.02 0.86 2.47
CA GLN A 58 9.12 0.29 3.27
C GLN A 58 8.63 -0.68 4.38
N GLY A 59 7.50 -1.36 4.17
CA GLY A 59 7.04 -2.42 5.09
C GLY A 59 5.89 -2.06 6.03
N GLY A 60 4.83 -1.42 5.50
CA GLY A 60 3.57 -1.22 6.23
C GLY A 60 3.50 0.10 6.98
N ILE A 61 3.57 1.22 6.23
CA ILE A 61 3.38 2.54 6.79
C ILE A 61 1.95 2.64 7.34
N LYS A 62 1.84 3.06 8.60
CA LYS A 62 0.59 3.43 9.24
C LYS A 62 0.50 4.95 9.20
N GLU A 63 -0.47 5.47 8.46
CA GLU A 63 -0.75 6.89 8.41
C GLU A 63 -2.07 7.16 9.12
N ASP A 64 -2.29 8.38 9.58
CA ASP A 64 -3.64 8.78 9.96
C ASP A 64 -4.53 8.92 8.71
N ALA A 65 -5.85 8.96 8.89
CA ALA A 65 -6.80 9.07 7.78
C ALA A 65 -6.70 10.39 6.99
N ARG A 66 -5.79 11.28 7.37
CA ARG A 66 -5.47 12.54 6.70
C ARG A 66 -4.14 12.49 5.94
N GLY A 67 -3.52 11.31 5.83
CA GLY A 67 -2.25 11.12 5.13
C GLY A 67 -1.03 11.61 5.90
N ARG A 68 -1.12 11.76 7.23
CA ARG A 68 0.03 12.13 8.05
C ARG A 68 0.68 10.88 8.61
N GLY A 69 1.96 10.68 8.27
CA GLY A 69 2.79 9.63 8.86
C GLY A 69 3.05 9.85 10.35
N PRO A 70 3.65 8.87 11.05
CA PRO A 70 4.11 9.09 12.41
C PRO A 70 5.13 10.23 12.39
N GLU A 71 4.89 11.26 13.21
CA GLU A 71 5.91 12.27 13.51
C GLU A 71 7.14 11.53 14.04
N LEU A 72 8.28 11.70 13.36
CA LEU A 72 9.59 11.21 13.81
C LEU A 72 10.11 12.11 14.92
#